data_AF-A0A960D1S0-F1
#
_entry.id   AF-A0A960D1S0-F1
#
_cell.length_a   1.000
_cell.length_b   1.000
_cell.length_c   1.000
_cell.angle_alpha   90.00
_cell.angle_beta   90.00
_cell.angle_gamma   90.00
#
_symmetry.space_group_name_H-M   'P 1'
#
loop_
_entity.id
_entity.type
_entity.pdbx_description
1 polymer ?
#
loop_
_entity_poly.entity_id
_entity_poly.type
_entity_poly.pdbx_seq_one_letter_code
_entity_poly.pdbx_strand_id
1 'polypeptide(L)'
;LDAAAAATGLDDFGDPRFLEPLAVLCEALTSDVELSPMGTVSQHTLFVQLLANRLLVEHEIARHPEILDEPLEAPIVIAGLPRTGTTHLHNLLSADPRLRSLPYWESLEPVLADAERPRPDGPPPDPDPRLARTDAALWFVNEAMPHFVRMHEMTTQHRHEEIQLLALDFSTMLFET
;
A
#
# COMPACT_ATOMS: atom_id res chain seq x y z
N LEU A 1 -10.56 0.67 -12.79
CA LEU A 1 -10.90 2.10 -12.64
C LEU A 1 -12.29 2.24 -12.03
N ASP A 2 -13.36 1.86 -12.73
CA ASP A 2 -14.76 1.99 -12.26
C ASP A 2 -15.03 1.38 -10.87
N ALA A 3 -14.49 0.19 -10.60
CA ALA A 3 -14.65 -0.47 -9.30
C ALA A 3 -14.02 0.33 -8.15
N ALA A 4 -12.86 0.96 -8.39
CA ALA A 4 -12.21 1.81 -7.40
C ALA A 4 -12.99 3.11 -7.19
N ALA A 5 -13.46 3.73 -8.29
CA ALA A 5 -14.27 4.93 -8.23
C ALA A 5 -15.61 4.70 -7.51
N ALA A 6 -16.25 3.55 -7.72
CA ALA A 6 -17.45 3.17 -7.00
C ALA A 6 -17.20 2.92 -5.51
N ALA A 7 -16.03 2.39 -5.14
CA ALA A 7 -15.68 2.10 -3.75
C ALA A 7 -15.37 3.37 -2.94
N THR A 8 -14.75 4.37 -3.57
CA THR A 8 -14.35 5.61 -2.89
C THR A 8 -15.32 6.78 -3.10
N GLY A 9 -16.11 6.75 -4.17
CA GLY A 9 -16.91 7.88 -4.64
C GLY A 9 -16.10 8.97 -5.32
N LEU A 10 -14.85 8.68 -5.72
CA LEU A 10 -13.90 9.62 -6.33
C LEU A 10 -13.54 9.14 -7.74
N ASP A 11 -13.20 10.05 -8.65
CA ASP A 11 -12.85 9.73 -10.05
C ASP A 11 -11.58 10.44 -10.57
N ASP A 12 -10.97 11.31 -9.75
CA ASP A 12 -9.70 11.96 -10.08
C ASP A 12 -8.50 11.09 -9.64
N PHE A 13 -7.92 10.39 -10.61
CA PHE A 13 -6.71 9.57 -10.40
C PHE A 13 -5.41 10.38 -10.54
N GLY A 14 -5.50 11.72 -10.68
CA GLY A 14 -4.34 12.58 -10.85
C GLY A 14 -3.59 12.29 -12.15
N ASP A 15 -2.26 12.15 -12.04
CA ASP A 15 -1.39 11.94 -13.20
C ASP A 15 -1.75 10.65 -13.96
N PRO A 16 -2.02 10.67 -15.27
CA PRO A 16 -2.41 9.48 -16.03
C PRO A 16 -1.25 8.49 -16.32
N ARG A 17 0.00 8.79 -15.96
CA ARG A 17 1.17 7.94 -16.28
C ARG A 17 1.09 6.51 -15.73
N PHE A 18 0.34 6.27 -14.65
CA PHE A 18 0.12 4.90 -14.12
C PHE A 18 -0.70 4.00 -15.06
N LEU A 19 -1.44 4.57 -16.03
CA LEU A 19 -2.31 3.80 -16.92
C LEU A 19 -1.51 2.88 -17.84
N GLU A 20 -0.33 3.32 -18.30
CA GLU A 20 0.54 2.51 -19.15
C GLU A 20 1.06 1.26 -18.42
N PRO A 21 1.74 1.34 -17.26
CA PRO A 21 2.18 0.16 -16.54
C PRO A 21 1.01 -0.73 -16.08
N LEU A 22 -0.13 -0.15 -15.69
CA LEU A 22 -1.34 -0.93 -15.38
C LEU A 22 -1.82 -1.74 -16.60
N ALA A 23 -1.81 -1.15 -17.80
CA ALA A 23 -2.20 -1.86 -19.02
C ALA A 23 -1.23 -3.01 -19.33
N VAL A 24 0.08 -2.78 -19.20
CA VAL A 24 1.11 -3.81 -19.39
C VAL A 24 0.93 -4.96 -18.41
N LEU A 25 0.68 -4.67 -17.13
CA LEU A 25 0.42 -5.71 -16.12
C LEU A 25 -0.84 -6.51 -16.43
N CYS A 26 -1.93 -5.84 -16.84
CA CYS A 26 -3.17 -6.51 -17.24
C CYS A 26 -2.94 -7.42 -18.46
N GLU A 27 -2.18 -6.97 -19.45
CA GLU A 27 -1.81 -7.76 -20.62
C GLU A 27 -1.01 -8.99 -20.20
N ALA A 28 0.09 -8.81 -19.45
CA ALA A 28 0.94 -9.91 -18.98
C ALA A 28 0.15 -10.97 -18.18
N LEU A 29 -0.75 -10.54 -17.29
CA LEU A 29 -1.58 -11.45 -16.48
C LEU A 29 -2.65 -12.19 -17.31
N THR A 30 -3.00 -11.70 -18.50
CA THR A 30 -4.02 -12.32 -19.36
C THR A 30 -3.43 -13.08 -20.55
N SER A 31 -2.22 -12.76 -20.99
CA SER A 31 -1.54 -13.43 -22.12
C SER A 31 -0.49 -14.45 -21.69
N ASP A 32 0.28 -14.15 -20.63
CA ASP A 32 1.54 -14.85 -20.35
C ASP A 32 1.47 -15.72 -19.09
N VAL A 33 0.43 -15.55 -18.26
CA VAL A 33 0.27 -16.25 -16.99
C VAL A 33 -1.04 -17.02 -16.95
N GLU A 34 -0.96 -18.35 -16.73
CA GLU A 34 -2.14 -19.15 -16.42
C GLU A 34 -2.57 -18.92 -14.96
N LEU A 35 -3.30 -17.83 -14.72
CA LEU A 35 -3.90 -17.58 -13.41
C LEU A 35 -5.02 -18.59 -13.14
N SER A 36 -5.02 -19.15 -11.92
CA SER A 36 -6.20 -19.86 -11.41
C SER A 36 -7.37 -18.88 -11.24
N PRO A 37 -8.63 -19.35 -11.19
CA PRO A 37 -9.78 -18.48 -10.93
C PRO A 37 -9.62 -17.65 -9.64
N MET A 38 -9.05 -18.24 -8.60
CA MET A 38 -8.74 -17.52 -7.36
C MET A 38 -7.62 -16.49 -7.56
N GLY A 39 -6.61 -16.80 -8.38
CA GLY A 39 -5.55 -15.87 -8.76
C GLY A 39 -6.07 -14.64 -9.48
N THR A 40 -6.98 -14.81 -10.45
CA THR A 40 -7.63 -13.71 -11.15
C THR A 40 -8.40 -12.79 -10.19
N VAL A 41 -9.20 -13.37 -9.28
CA VAL A 41 -9.94 -12.60 -8.28
C VAL A 41 -8.99 -11.87 -7.34
N SER A 42 -7.89 -12.50 -6.94
CA SER A 42 -6.89 -11.91 -6.03
C SER A 42 -6.18 -10.73 -6.67
N GLN A 43 -5.72 -10.87 -7.92
CA GLN A 43 -5.07 -9.78 -8.66
C GLN A 43 -6.02 -8.62 -8.92
N HIS A 44 -7.27 -8.91 -9.33
CA HIS A 44 -8.28 -7.88 -9.52
C HIS A 44 -8.56 -7.13 -8.21
N THR A 45 -8.68 -7.84 -7.09
CA THR A 45 -8.91 -7.23 -5.76
C THR A 45 -7.73 -6.33 -5.36
N LEU A 46 -6.49 -6.79 -5.57
CA LEU A 46 -5.29 -6.00 -5.32
C LEU A 46 -5.28 -4.72 -6.17
N PHE A 47 -5.52 -4.81 -7.48
CA PHE A 47 -5.49 -3.65 -8.37
C PHE A 47 -6.59 -2.64 -8.02
N VAL A 48 -7.78 -3.11 -7.65
CA VAL A 48 -8.85 -2.22 -7.17
C VAL A 48 -8.44 -1.51 -5.88
N GLN A 49 -7.81 -2.20 -4.93
CA GLN A 49 -7.31 -1.57 -3.70
C GLN A 49 -6.23 -0.51 -3.98
N LEU A 50 -5.26 -0.81 -4.85
CA LEU A 50 -4.20 0.14 -5.22
C LEU A 50 -4.78 1.38 -5.91
N LEU A 51 -5.75 1.19 -6.81
CA LEU A 51 -6.45 2.29 -7.47
C LEU A 51 -7.30 3.12 -6.49
N ALA A 52 -7.97 2.47 -5.52
CA ALA A 52 -8.73 3.17 -4.49
C ALA A 52 -7.80 4.01 -3.60
N ASN A 53 -6.66 3.46 -3.21
CA ASN A 53 -5.63 4.20 -2.48
C ASN A 53 -5.10 5.39 -3.27
N ARG A 54 -4.86 5.23 -4.58
CA ARG A 54 -4.45 6.35 -5.45
C ARG A 54 -5.49 7.47 -5.44
N LEU A 55 -6.77 7.15 -5.63
CA LEU A 55 -7.86 8.13 -5.56
C LEU A 55 -7.87 8.87 -4.23
N LEU A 56 -7.70 8.16 -3.12
CA LEU A 56 -7.68 8.76 -1.79
C LEU A 56 -6.47 9.67 -1.58
N VAL A 57 -5.29 9.30 -2.09
CA VAL A 57 -4.08 10.13 -2.04
C VAL A 57 -4.26 11.42 -2.84
N GLU A 58 -4.73 11.32 -4.09
CA GLU A 58 -4.95 12.50 -4.95
C GLU A 58 -6.02 13.43 -4.34
N HIS A 59 -7.10 12.87 -3.80
CA HIS A 59 -8.13 13.63 -3.10
C HIS A 59 -7.61 14.34 -1.85
N GLU A 60 -6.77 13.69 -1.05
CA GLU A 60 -6.17 14.31 0.13
C GLU A 60 -5.21 15.46 -0.27
N ILE A 61 -4.36 15.26 -1.29
CA ILE A 61 -3.46 16.30 -1.80
C ILE A 61 -4.25 17.47 -2.39
N ALA A 62 -5.34 17.21 -3.12
CA ALA A 62 -6.19 18.27 -3.66
C ALA A 62 -6.83 19.14 -2.58
N ARG A 63 -7.14 18.57 -1.41
CA ARG A 63 -7.70 19.28 -0.25
C ARG A 63 -6.64 19.96 0.61
N HIS A 64 -5.46 19.35 0.67
CA HIS A 64 -4.32 19.79 1.46
C HIS A 64 -3.08 19.98 0.58
N PRO A 65 -3.08 20.96 -0.35
CA PRO A 65 -1.96 21.18 -1.27
C PRO A 65 -0.65 21.49 -0.53
N GLU A 66 -0.71 21.98 0.71
CA GLU A 66 0.45 22.20 1.58
C GLU A 66 1.27 20.93 1.85
N ILE A 67 0.71 19.73 1.67
CA ILE A 67 1.44 18.46 1.77
C ILE A 67 2.64 18.44 0.81
N LEU A 68 2.48 19.05 -0.38
CA LEU A 68 3.53 19.08 -1.41
C LEU A 68 4.68 20.04 -1.06
N ASP A 69 4.46 20.95 -0.12
CA ASP A 69 5.45 21.93 0.33
C ASP A 69 6.23 21.46 1.58
N GLU A 70 5.85 20.33 2.19
CA GLU A 70 6.48 19.83 3.41
C GLU A 70 7.92 19.35 3.13
N PRO A 71 8.95 19.91 3.79
CA PRO A 71 10.33 19.53 3.55
C PRO A 71 10.66 18.17 4.17
N LEU A 72 11.07 17.21 3.34
CA LEU A 72 11.63 15.94 3.80
C LEU A 72 13.13 16.10 4.07
N GLU A 73 13.49 16.58 5.26
CA GLU A 73 14.89 16.81 5.64
C GLU A 73 15.63 15.49 5.93
N ALA A 74 16.71 15.24 5.19
CA ALA A 74 17.65 14.14 5.40
C ALA A 74 17.01 12.73 5.54
N PRO A 75 16.20 12.27 4.57
CA PRO A 75 15.66 10.92 4.59
C PRO A 75 16.78 9.87 4.51
N ILE A 76 16.65 8.81 5.32
CA ILE A 76 17.56 7.66 5.27
C ILE A 76 16.92 6.61 4.36
N VAL A 77 17.53 6.35 3.20
CA VAL A 77 17.08 5.33 2.25
C VAL A 77 17.97 4.11 2.36
N ILE A 78 17.35 2.94 2.59
CA ILE A 78 18.04 1.65 2.62
C ILE A 78 17.78 0.97 1.28
N ALA A 79 18.81 0.83 0.47
CA ALA A 79 18.74 0.11 -0.81
C ALA A 79 19.69 -1.08 -0.79
N GLY A 80 19.24 -2.22 -1.30
CA GLY A 80 20.03 -3.44 -1.39
C GLY A 80 19.24 -4.58 -2.01
N LEU A 81 19.95 -5.62 -2.46
CA LEU A 81 19.30 -6.82 -2.98
C LEU A 81 18.53 -7.54 -1.87
N PRO A 82 17.45 -8.27 -2.20
CA PRO A 82 16.81 -9.17 -1.26
C PRO A 82 17.84 -10.09 -0.58
N ARG A 83 17.65 -10.38 0.70
CA ARG A 83 18.51 -11.29 1.50
C ARG A 83 19.92 -10.78 1.83
N THR A 84 20.16 -9.46 1.77
CA THR A 84 21.43 -8.83 2.17
C THR A 84 21.44 -8.25 3.59
N GLY A 85 20.40 -8.51 4.38
CA GLY A 85 20.27 -8.02 5.76
C GLY A 85 19.62 -6.63 5.88
N THR A 86 19.06 -6.09 4.79
CA THR A 86 18.32 -4.82 4.76
C THR A 86 17.19 -4.77 5.78
N THR A 87 16.40 -5.84 5.94
CA THR A 87 15.34 -5.92 6.96
C THR A 87 15.87 -5.76 8.38
N HIS A 88 17.04 -6.33 8.69
CA HIS A 88 17.65 -6.19 10.01
C HIS A 88 18.10 -4.74 10.26
N LEU A 89 18.76 -4.13 9.27
CA LEU A 89 19.17 -2.73 9.33
C LEU A 89 17.96 -1.79 9.45
N HIS A 90 16.90 -2.04 8.69
CA HIS A 90 15.68 -1.25 8.73
C HIS A 90 15.07 -1.29 10.13
N ASN A 91 14.86 -2.48 10.69
CA ASN A 91 14.35 -2.63 12.06
C ASN A 91 15.23 -1.96 13.12
N LEU A 92 16.56 -2.03 12.97
CA LEU A 92 17.50 -1.38 13.90
C LEU A 92 17.34 0.15 13.87
N LEU A 93 17.25 0.75 12.69
CA LEU A 93 17.07 2.20 12.55
C LEU A 93 15.68 2.64 13.03
N SER A 94 14.64 1.88 12.71
CA SER A 94 13.26 2.17 13.11
C SER A 94 12.99 2.03 14.62
N ALA A 95 13.96 1.56 15.40
CA ALA A 95 13.88 1.53 16.86
C ALA A 95 14.19 2.91 17.50
N ASP A 96 14.83 3.84 16.77
CA ASP A 96 15.05 5.20 17.26
C ASP A 96 13.75 6.01 17.17
N PRO A 97 13.16 6.46 18.30
CA PRO A 97 11.89 7.19 18.31
C PRO A 97 11.97 8.57 17.63
N ARG A 98 13.19 9.06 17.30
CA ARG A 98 13.38 10.29 16.53
C ARG A 98 13.21 10.09 15.03
N LEU A 99 13.19 8.84 14.56
CA LEU A 99 13.02 8.49 13.16
C LEU A 99 11.58 8.01 12.90
N ARG A 100 11.02 8.43 11.77
CA ARG A 100 9.76 7.89 11.27
C ARG A 100 10.05 6.81 10.23
N SER A 101 9.51 5.62 10.46
CA SER A 101 9.51 4.50 9.51
C SER A 101 8.08 4.13 9.13
N LEU A 102 7.86 3.65 7.91
CA LEU A 102 6.54 3.23 7.43
C LEU A 102 6.10 1.93 8.14
N PRO A 103 4.98 1.93 8.90
CA PRO A 103 4.37 0.71 9.39
C PRO A 103 3.57 0.02 8.28
N TYR A 104 3.41 -1.30 8.40
CA TYR A 104 2.77 -2.11 7.38
C TYR A 104 1.33 -1.67 7.07
N TRP A 105 0.53 -1.38 8.09
CA TRP A 105 -0.86 -0.96 7.89
C TRP A 105 -0.99 0.34 7.07
N GLU A 106 -0.09 1.31 7.24
CA GLU A 106 -0.08 2.53 6.42
C GLU A 106 0.41 2.26 5.00
N SER A 107 1.31 1.29 4.80
CA SER A 107 1.75 0.91 3.46
C SER A 107 0.61 0.32 2.62
N LEU A 108 -0.33 -0.40 3.27
CA LEU A 108 -1.49 -1.00 2.63
C LEU A 108 -2.60 0.02 2.36
N GLU A 109 -2.80 0.98 3.27
CA GLU A 109 -3.85 2.00 3.21
C GLU A 109 -3.29 3.33 3.72
N PRO A 110 -2.64 4.16 2.87
CA PRO A 110 -1.93 5.35 3.32
C PRO A 110 -2.85 6.47 3.79
N VAL A 111 -4.03 6.60 3.18
CA VAL A 111 -5.00 7.66 3.46
C VAL A 111 -6.32 7.04 3.90
N LEU A 112 -6.91 7.60 4.96
CA LEU A 112 -8.23 7.22 5.45
C LEU A 112 -9.30 7.93 4.61
N ALA A 113 -10.33 7.20 4.17
CA ALA A 113 -11.46 7.79 3.46
C ALA A 113 -12.24 8.77 4.37
N ASP A 114 -12.83 9.82 3.79
CA ASP A 114 -13.58 10.83 4.54
C ASP A 114 -14.73 10.27 5.36
N ALA A 115 -15.44 9.28 4.80
CA ALA A 115 -16.54 8.61 5.47
C ALA A 115 -16.10 7.86 6.75
N GLU A 116 -14.81 7.55 6.87
CA GLU A 116 -14.22 6.90 8.04
C GLU A 116 -13.70 7.91 9.08
N ARG A 117 -13.70 9.20 8.75
CA ARG A 117 -13.28 10.26 9.68
C ARG A 117 -14.49 10.79 10.47
N PRO A 118 -14.31 11.19 11.75
CA PRO A 118 -15.39 11.78 12.55
C PRO A 118 -15.99 13.06 11.95
N ARG A 119 -15.19 13.79 11.17
CA ARG A 119 -15.58 14.98 10.40
C ARG A 119 -14.62 15.16 9.23
N PRO A 120 -15.01 15.88 8.16
CA PRO A 120 -14.08 16.29 7.11
C PRO A 120 -12.85 16.98 7.73
N ASP A 121 -11.66 16.57 7.27
CA ASP A 121 -10.35 17.04 7.76
C ASP A 121 -10.11 16.80 9.27
N GLY A 122 -10.89 15.89 9.87
CA GLY A 122 -10.71 15.45 11.25
C GLY A 122 -9.52 14.51 11.38
N PRO A 123 -8.98 14.37 12.62
CA PRO A 123 -8.01 13.31 12.89
C PRO A 123 -8.63 11.94 12.60
N PRO A 124 -7.82 10.91 12.30
CA PRO A 124 -8.29 9.54 12.31
C PRO A 124 -8.99 9.22 13.63
N PRO A 125 -10.04 8.38 13.64
CA PRO A 125 -10.62 7.89 14.87
C PRO A 125 -9.58 7.10 15.69
N ASP A 126 -9.83 6.98 16.99
CA ASP A 126 -9.00 6.17 17.91
C ASP A 126 -9.85 5.01 18.46
N PRO A 127 -9.54 3.74 18.13
CA PRO A 127 -8.43 3.30 17.28
C PRO A 127 -8.67 3.54 15.77
N ASP A 128 -7.60 3.65 15.00
CA ASP A 128 -7.67 3.76 13.53
C ASP A 128 -8.20 2.45 12.92
N PRO A 129 -9.27 2.48 12.10
CA PRO A 129 -9.92 1.27 11.59
C PRO A 129 -9.03 0.44 10.66
N ARG A 130 -8.02 1.05 10.03
CA ARG A 130 -7.04 0.35 9.18
C ARG A 130 -6.23 -0.68 9.97
N LEU A 131 -6.03 -0.45 11.27
CA LEU A 131 -5.35 -1.41 12.15
C LEU A 131 -6.13 -2.72 12.21
N ALA A 132 -7.44 -2.66 12.48
CA ALA A 132 -8.30 -3.82 12.56
C ALA A 132 -8.43 -4.54 11.20
N ARG A 133 -8.46 -3.80 10.09
CA ARG A 133 -8.43 -4.38 8.74
C ARG A 133 -7.13 -5.13 8.46
N THR A 134 -6.00 -4.53 8.83
CA THR A 134 -4.68 -5.15 8.66
C THR A 134 -4.55 -6.41 9.52
N ASP A 135 -5.01 -6.37 10.78
CA ASP A 135 -5.03 -7.55 11.66
C ASP A 135 -5.88 -8.68 11.07
N ALA A 136 -7.05 -8.37 10.52
CA ALA A 136 -7.93 -9.35 9.88
C ALA A 136 -7.30 -9.95 8.61
N ALA A 137 -6.64 -9.14 7.79
CA ALA A 137 -5.94 -9.59 6.59
C ALA A 137 -4.75 -10.50 6.95
N LEU A 138 -3.96 -10.12 7.95
CA LEU A 138 -2.84 -10.93 8.45
C LEU A 138 -3.33 -12.25 9.06
N TRP A 139 -4.43 -12.22 9.82
CA TRP A 139 -5.05 -13.45 10.34
C TRP A 139 -5.43 -14.40 9.20
N PHE A 140 -6.13 -13.90 8.17
CA PHE A 140 -6.51 -14.70 7.02
C PHE A 140 -5.30 -15.29 6.29
N VAL A 141 -4.26 -14.48 6.04
CA VAL A 141 -3.01 -14.94 5.40
C VAL A 141 -2.32 -16.02 6.22
N ASN A 142 -2.25 -15.87 7.55
CA ASN A 142 -1.62 -16.85 8.43
C ASN A 142 -2.40 -18.17 8.50
N GLU A 143 -3.73 -18.14 8.42
CA GLU A 143 -4.55 -19.35 8.36
C GLU A 143 -4.48 -20.03 6.99
N ALA A 144 -4.53 -19.26 5.90
CA ALA A 144 -4.47 -19.78 4.54
C ALA A 144 -3.07 -20.30 4.17
N MET A 145 -2.02 -19.68 4.72
CA MET A 145 -0.61 -20.01 4.46
C MET A 145 0.18 -20.14 5.78
N PRO A 146 -0.04 -21.21 6.59
CA PRO A 146 0.52 -21.34 7.94
C PRO A 146 2.06 -21.36 8.02
N HIS A 147 2.73 -21.59 6.90
CA HIS A 147 4.20 -21.58 6.83
C HIS A 147 4.78 -20.25 6.36
N PHE A 148 3.94 -19.32 5.87
CA PHE A 148 4.39 -18.02 5.37
C PHE A 148 5.07 -17.18 6.47
N VAL A 149 4.54 -17.22 7.69
CA VAL A 149 5.12 -16.53 8.86
C VAL A 149 6.58 -16.91 9.13
N ARG A 150 7.01 -18.13 8.74
CA ARG A 150 8.41 -18.57 8.91
C ARG A 150 9.36 -17.94 7.88
N MET A 151 8.81 -17.48 6.75
CA MET A 151 9.56 -16.85 5.67
C MET A 151 9.51 -15.33 5.77
N HIS A 152 8.35 -14.79 6.13
CA HIS A 152 8.06 -13.38 6.19
C HIS A 152 7.06 -13.10 7.32
N GLU A 153 7.58 -12.84 8.53
CA GLU A 153 6.75 -12.45 9.67
C GLU A 153 6.30 -11.00 9.50
N MET A 154 5.00 -10.81 9.39
CA MET A 154 4.38 -9.50 9.28
C MET A 154 3.41 -9.30 10.44
N THR A 155 3.51 -8.16 11.08
CA THR A 155 2.55 -7.68 12.07
C THR A 155 1.99 -6.35 11.58
N THR A 156 0.84 -5.94 12.10
CA THR A 156 0.24 -4.66 11.75
C THR A 156 1.21 -3.49 11.92
N GLN A 157 2.03 -3.52 12.98
CA GLN A 157 3.02 -2.48 13.28
C GLN A 157 4.42 -2.74 12.67
N HIS A 158 4.58 -3.80 11.89
CA HIS A 158 5.85 -4.17 11.27
C HIS A 158 6.41 -3.03 10.44
N ARG A 159 7.73 -2.83 10.47
CA ARG A 159 8.41 -1.78 9.69
C ARG A 159 8.56 -2.27 8.28
N HIS A 160 7.93 -1.56 7.34
CA HIS A 160 7.68 -2.08 6.02
C HIS A 160 8.33 -1.25 4.94
N GLU A 161 8.65 -1.92 3.84
CA GLU A 161 9.22 -1.30 2.64
C GLU A 161 8.18 -0.42 1.95
N GLU A 162 8.63 0.54 1.15
CA GLU A 162 7.79 1.45 0.37
C GLU A 162 7.11 0.78 -0.84
N ILE A 163 7.36 -0.51 -1.06
CA ILE A 163 7.01 -1.22 -2.29
C ILE A 163 5.50 -1.19 -2.58
N GLN A 164 4.64 -1.15 -1.55
CA GLN A 164 3.18 -1.00 -1.65
C GLN A 164 2.77 0.44 -2.02
N LEU A 165 3.51 1.45 -1.56
CA LEU A 165 3.26 2.84 -1.95
C LEU A 165 3.67 3.07 -3.42
N LEU A 166 4.80 2.51 -3.85
CA LEU A 166 5.21 2.54 -5.25
C LEU A 166 4.21 1.79 -6.16
N ALA A 167 3.53 0.78 -5.64
CA ALA A 167 2.50 0.03 -6.37
C ALA A 167 1.28 0.88 -6.77
N LEU A 168 1.06 2.04 -6.14
CA LEU A 168 0.00 2.98 -6.54
C LEU A 168 0.20 3.56 -7.95
N ASP A 169 1.43 3.53 -8.46
CA ASP A 169 1.78 3.92 -9.83
C ASP A 169 1.97 2.71 -10.75
N PHE A 170 1.70 1.49 -10.26
CA PHE A 170 1.90 0.23 -10.97
C PHE A 170 3.35 -0.02 -11.45
N SER A 171 4.32 0.72 -10.91
CA SER A 171 5.72 0.71 -11.32
C SER A 171 6.62 0.31 -10.15
N THR A 172 6.71 -0.99 -9.89
CA THR A 172 7.43 -1.54 -8.73
C THR A 172 7.72 -3.03 -8.92
N MET A 173 8.73 -3.54 -8.21
CA MET A 173 9.04 -4.98 -8.19
C MET A 173 7.98 -5.82 -7.46
N LEU A 174 6.94 -5.20 -6.86
CA LEU A 174 5.85 -5.95 -6.19
C LEU A 174 5.18 -6.97 -7.12
N PHE A 175 5.11 -6.64 -8.40
CA PHE A 175 4.43 -7.46 -9.41
C PHE A 175 5.36 -8.48 -10.08
N GLU A 176 6.67 -8.41 -9.80
CA GLU A 176 7.63 -9.37 -10.32
C GLU A 176 7.55 -10.68 -9.51
N THR A 177 7.40 -11.79 -10.22
CA THR A 177 7.39 -13.15 -9.66
C THR A 177 8.54 -13.97 -10.22
#